data_AF-A0A1I7F5Z6-F1
#
_entry.id   AF-A0A1I7F5Z6-F1
#
_cell.length_a   1.000
_cell.length_b   1.000
_cell.length_c   1.000
_cell.angle_alpha   90.00
_cell.angle_beta   90.00
_cell.angle_gamma   90.00
#
_symmetry.space_group_name_H-M   'P 1'
#
loop_
_entity.id
_entity.type
_entity.pdbx_description
1 polymer ?
#
loop_
_entity_poly.entity_id
_entity_poly.type
_entity_poly.pdbx_seq_one_letter_code
_entity_poly.pdbx_strand_id
1 'polypeptide(L)'
;MQANSPLLRFAQPLLLCLLVTPAVVGWAKSTVSVSVHGVNYSNQTFSYSLEDPNDKKNRIGGELVDRFAAGGTQCCYELPRQWRPGIKIQVNSRHWLPKEPDGKLPEVAQTHVVEVPEYADGKPGELWVLRQPDGTVKIVSSDYQPDHEKWPGEVKGWPVPSLEYRRERHALYLELAESDVKSVKRLLSDLQQDPAKSTALSWELRRKYSPLDLTSFSGPSDPKFRDWLQKEYEQSLQASENKALRLRESQQ
;
A
#
# COMPACT_ATOMS: atom_id res chain seq x y z
N MET A 1 61.42 42.51 83.21
CA MET A 1 62.03 41.97 81.98
C MET A 1 61.22 42.45 80.79
N GLN A 2 61.92 42.74 79.69
CA GLN A 2 61.49 43.57 78.57
C GLN A 2 60.46 42.91 77.63
N ALA A 3 59.48 43.72 77.24
CA ALA A 3 59.10 44.14 75.89
C ALA A 3 59.25 43.22 74.65
N ASN A 4 58.21 43.34 73.81
CA ASN A 4 58.17 43.43 72.33
C ASN A 4 57.72 42.21 71.47
N SER A 5 56.66 42.49 70.71
CA SER A 5 56.13 41.90 69.45
C SER A 5 57.21 41.85 68.32
N PRO A 6 57.01 41.27 67.10
CA PRO A 6 55.90 41.55 66.14
C PRO A 6 55.53 40.41 65.12
N LEU A 7 54.51 40.64 64.27
CA LEU A 7 54.59 40.65 62.77
C LEU A 7 53.26 40.37 62.06
N LEU A 8 52.87 41.31 61.18
CA LEU A 8 51.82 41.21 60.15
C LEU A 8 52.23 40.25 59.00
N ARG A 9 51.25 39.61 58.37
CA ARG A 9 51.34 39.17 56.95
C ARG A 9 50.04 39.42 56.18
N PHE A 10 50.21 40.04 55.02
CA PHE A 10 49.22 40.35 53.98
C PHE A 10 48.75 39.07 53.25
N ALA A 11 47.49 39.04 52.81
CA ALA A 11 46.98 38.07 51.83
C ALA A 11 46.19 38.79 50.71
N GLN A 12 46.57 38.52 49.46
CA GLN A 12 46.00 39.05 48.20
C GLN A 12 44.59 38.52 47.90
N PRO A 13 43.75 39.26 47.14
CA PRO A 13 42.50 38.72 46.61
C PRO A 13 42.72 37.99 45.29
N LEU A 14 42.09 36.82 45.15
CA LEU A 14 42.04 36.02 43.93
C LEU A 14 40.92 36.55 43.02
N LEU A 15 41.25 37.01 41.82
CA LEU A 15 40.30 37.48 40.81
C LEU A 15 39.72 36.27 40.04
N LEU A 16 38.42 36.00 40.19
CA LEU A 16 37.72 34.92 39.48
C LEU A 16 37.07 35.47 38.19
N CYS A 17 37.63 35.18 37.02
CA CYS A 17 37.03 35.49 35.72
C CYS A 17 35.87 34.51 35.42
N LEU A 18 34.63 35.01 35.41
CA LEU A 18 33.46 34.29 34.88
C LEU A 18 33.51 34.28 33.33
N LEU A 19 33.83 33.13 32.76
CA LEU A 19 33.64 32.84 31.33
C LEU A 19 32.14 32.62 31.07
N VAL A 20 31.47 33.62 30.50
CA VAL A 20 30.12 33.48 29.95
C VAL A 20 30.25 32.85 28.56
N THR A 21 29.97 31.56 28.45
CA THR A 21 29.82 30.89 27.15
C THR A 21 28.42 31.17 26.60
N PRO A 22 28.28 31.71 25.38
CA PRO A 22 26.97 31.85 24.75
C PRO A 22 26.45 30.46 24.37
N ALA A 23 25.34 30.06 24.99
CA ALA A 23 24.60 28.87 24.57
C ALA A 23 24.09 29.10 23.14
N VAL A 24 24.65 28.36 22.19
CA VAL A 24 24.12 28.25 20.84
C VAL A 24 22.78 27.50 20.95
N VAL A 25 21.68 28.25 21.03
CA VAL A 25 20.33 27.68 20.88
C VAL A 25 20.18 27.30 19.41
N GLY A 26 20.53 26.06 19.08
CA GLY A 26 20.19 25.49 17.79
C GLY A 26 18.67 25.52 17.63
N TRP A 27 18.17 26.21 16.61
CA TRP A 27 16.76 26.15 16.22
C TRP A 27 16.43 24.72 15.79
N ALA A 28 15.95 23.90 16.72
CA ALA A 28 15.35 22.63 16.40
C ALA A 28 14.15 22.88 15.48
N LYS A 29 14.08 22.17 14.34
CA LYS A 29 12.92 22.25 13.44
C LYS A 29 11.65 21.90 14.22
N SER A 30 10.63 22.74 14.12
CA SER A 30 9.36 22.59 14.83
C SER A 30 8.48 21.43 14.32
N THR A 31 8.81 20.89 13.15
CA THR A 31 8.12 19.76 12.52
C THR A 31 9.00 18.51 12.44
N VAL A 32 8.34 17.39 12.12
CA VAL A 32 8.93 16.11 11.77
C VAL A 32 8.25 15.57 10.51
N SER A 33 9.05 15.01 9.61
CA SER A 33 8.57 14.25 8.47
C SER A 33 8.03 12.90 8.92
N VAL A 34 6.81 12.58 8.53
CA VAL A 34 6.16 11.29 8.81
C VAL A 34 5.76 10.60 7.51
N SER A 35 5.79 9.27 7.55
CA SER A 35 5.23 8.42 6.51
C SER A 35 3.71 8.59 6.42
N VAL A 36 3.16 8.34 5.23
CA VAL A 36 1.73 8.41 4.95
C VAL A 36 1.24 7.08 4.38
N HIS A 37 0.08 6.62 4.86
CA HIS A 37 -0.53 5.35 4.48
C HIS A 37 -2.00 5.55 4.14
N GLY A 38 -2.52 4.82 3.15
CA GLY A 38 -3.94 4.79 2.84
C GLY A 38 -4.59 3.50 3.32
N VAL A 39 -5.78 3.57 3.92
CA VAL A 39 -6.58 2.40 4.28
C VAL A 39 -8.01 2.58 3.79
N ASN A 40 -8.52 1.58 3.06
CA ASN A 40 -9.84 1.62 2.45
C ASN A 40 -10.78 0.61 3.09
N TYR A 41 -11.71 1.07 3.92
CA TYR A 41 -12.76 0.24 4.50
C TYR A 41 -14.01 0.13 3.61
N SER A 42 -13.96 0.70 2.41
CA SER A 42 -15.12 0.84 1.53
C SER A 42 -15.06 -0.08 0.30
N ASN A 43 -16.20 -0.19 -0.39
CA ASN A 43 -16.32 -0.94 -1.63
C ASN A 43 -15.97 -0.12 -2.90
N GLN A 44 -15.24 0.98 -2.78
CA GLN A 44 -14.76 1.75 -3.94
C GLN A 44 -13.27 2.00 -3.82
N THR A 45 -12.53 1.67 -4.87
CA THR A 45 -11.11 2.05 -4.96
C THR A 45 -11.01 3.57 -4.88
N PHE A 46 -10.04 4.07 -4.12
CA PHE A 46 -9.84 5.51 -3.96
C PHE A 46 -8.36 5.89 -4.08
N SER A 47 -8.09 7.12 -4.47
CA SER A 47 -6.79 7.75 -4.31
C SER A 47 -6.92 9.01 -3.48
N TYR A 48 -5.79 9.49 -2.95
CA TYR A 48 -5.77 10.68 -2.13
C TYR A 48 -4.49 11.50 -2.33
N SER A 49 -4.51 12.76 -1.93
CA SER A 49 -3.32 13.57 -1.69
C SER A 49 -3.55 14.46 -0.49
N LEU A 50 -2.46 14.84 0.19
CA LEU A 50 -2.49 15.70 1.36
C LEU A 50 -1.80 17.03 1.06
N GLU A 51 -2.35 18.10 1.60
CA GLU A 51 -1.79 19.45 1.54
C GLU A 51 -2.06 20.16 2.86
N ASP A 52 -1.06 20.88 3.38
CA ASP A 52 -1.27 21.80 4.49
C ASP A 52 -2.00 23.05 3.94
N PRO A 53 -3.19 23.39 4.45
CA PRO A 53 -3.95 24.53 3.97
C PRO A 53 -3.23 25.87 4.17
N ASN A 54 -2.24 25.93 5.08
CA ASN A 54 -1.46 27.13 5.39
C ASN A 54 -0.03 27.08 4.81
N ASP A 55 0.46 25.92 4.39
CA ASP A 55 1.78 25.76 3.77
C ASP A 55 1.72 24.80 2.55
N LYS A 56 1.53 25.37 1.37
CA LYS A 56 1.45 24.61 0.11
C LYS A 56 2.71 23.80 -0.24
N LYS A 57 3.83 24.02 0.46
CA LYS A 57 5.04 23.21 0.28
C LYS A 57 4.94 21.87 1.02
N ASN A 58 4.16 21.83 2.11
CA ASN A 58 3.87 20.61 2.84
C ASN A 58 2.72 19.86 2.16
N ARG A 59 3.06 19.08 1.13
CA ARG A 59 2.11 18.30 0.35
C ARG A 59 2.71 16.99 -0.11
N ILE A 60 1.88 15.98 -0.26
CA ILE A 60 2.28 14.66 -0.73
C ILE A 60 1.15 14.02 -1.54
N GLY A 61 1.50 13.34 -2.63
CA GLY A 61 0.58 12.46 -3.33
C GLY A 61 0.46 11.11 -2.62
N GLY A 62 -0.76 10.60 -2.49
CA GLY A 62 -1.02 9.24 -2.03
C GLY A 62 -1.07 8.25 -3.19
N GLU A 63 -1.22 6.98 -2.84
CA GLU A 63 -1.41 5.89 -3.80
C GLU A 63 -2.86 5.66 -4.18
N LEU A 64 -3.08 4.71 -5.10
CA LEU A 64 -4.38 4.11 -5.35
C LEU A 64 -4.58 2.95 -4.38
N VAL A 65 -5.65 2.99 -3.58
CA VAL A 65 -5.97 1.97 -2.58
C VAL A 65 -7.22 1.23 -3.00
N ASP A 66 -7.07 -0.06 -3.27
CA ASP A 66 -8.17 -0.93 -3.71
C ASP A 66 -9.26 -1.12 -2.66
N ARG A 67 -10.40 -1.67 -3.10
CA ARG A 67 -11.56 -1.97 -2.26
C ARG A 67 -11.16 -2.92 -1.12
N PHE A 68 -11.48 -2.54 0.12
CA PHE A 68 -11.14 -3.33 1.30
C PHE A 68 -9.65 -3.68 1.41
N ALA A 69 -8.77 -2.72 1.13
CA ALA A 69 -7.32 -2.90 1.14
C ALA A 69 -6.61 -1.78 1.91
N ALA A 70 -5.32 -1.97 2.17
CA ALA A 70 -4.41 -0.94 2.62
C ALA A 70 -3.33 -0.72 1.57
N GLY A 71 -2.88 0.52 1.45
CA GLY A 71 -1.76 0.90 0.60
C GLY A 71 -0.42 0.64 1.28
N GLY A 72 0.65 1.00 0.57
CA GLY A 72 2.01 0.97 1.08
C GLY A 72 2.37 2.21 1.89
N THR A 73 3.66 2.47 1.96
CA THR A 73 4.24 3.61 2.68
C THR A 73 4.64 4.70 1.68
N GLN A 74 4.09 5.90 1.82
CA GLN A 74 4.47 7.08 1.05
C GLN A 74 5.24 8.07 1.95
N CYS A 75 6.19 8.82 1.39
CA CYS A 75 6.95 9.82 2.13
C CYS A 75 7.07 11.14 1.36
N CYS A 76 6.95 12.30 2.02
CA CYS A 76 6.61 12.54 3.43
C CYS A 76 5.67 13.73 3.60
N TYR A 77 4.97 13.76 4.73
CA TYR A 77 4.21 14.91 5.21
C TYR A 77 4.81 15.43 6.51
N GLU A 78 4.85 16.76 6.69
CA GLU A 78 5.40 17.37 7.89
C GLU A 78 4.30 17.57 8.94
N LEU A 79 4.52 17.07 10.16
CA LEU A 79 3.66 17.31 11.33
C LEU A 79 4.40 18.10 12.41
N PRO A 80 3.70 18.96 13.18
CA PRO A 80 4.30 19.60 14.35
C PRO A 80 4.77 18.57 15.39
N ARG A 81 5.95 18.77 15.98
CA ARG A 81 6.49 17.85 17.02
C ARG A 81 5.59 17.73 18.25
N GLN A 82 4.88 18.80 18.58
CA GLN A 82 3.92 18.83 19.67
C GLN A 82 2.52 19.01 19.10
N TRP A 83 1.61 18.15 19.53
CA TRP A 83 0.21 18.29 19.15
C TRP A 83 -0.39 19.57 19.76
N ARG A 84 -1.31 20.18 19.02
CA ARG A 84 -2.16 21.28 19.49
C ARG A 84 -3.51 21.19 18.77
N PRO A 85 -4.60 21.68 19.37
CA PRO A 85 -5.88 21.79 18.68
C PRO A 85 -5.76 22.63 17.39
N GLY A 86 -6.50 22.26 16.36
CA GLY A 86 -6.60 22.99 15.10
C GLY A 86 -5.53 22.66 14.05
N ILE A 87 -4.72 21.61 14.23
CA ILE A 87 -3.86 21.09 13.15
C ILE A 87 -4.77 20.54 12.05
N LYS A 88 -4.80 21.20 10.88
CA LYS A 88 -5.65 20.83 9.75
C LYS A 88 -4.83 20.29 8.59
N ILE A 89 -5.38 19.29 7.92
CA ILE A 89 -4.85 18.75 6.66
C ILE A 89 -5.97 18.79 5.64
N GLN A 90 -5.66 19.30 4.45
CA GLN A 90 -6.53 19.18 3.30
C GLN A 90 -6.27 17.83 2.62
N VAL A 91 -7.27 16.96 2.61
CA VAL A 91 -7.26 15.69 1.87
C VAL A 91 -8.05 15.87 0.59
N ASN A 92 -7.38 15.75 -0.55
CA ASN A 92 -8.05 15.65 -1.83
C ASN A 92 -8.22 14.17 -2.16
N SER A 93 -9.44 13.67 -2.15
CA SER A 93 -9.76 12.27 -2.45
C SER A 93 -10.41 12.14 -3.82
N ARG A 94 -10.18 11.00 -4.47
CA ARG A 94 -10.86 10.62 -5.71
C ARG A 94 -11.32 9.18 -5.59
N HIS A 95 -12.49 8.87 -6.11
CA HIS A 95 -12.95 7.51 -6.29
C HIS A 95 -13.71 7.38 -7.61
N TRP A 96 -13.90 6.15 -8.06
CA TRP A 96 -14.52 5.87 -9.35
C TRP A 96 -15.83 5.13 -9.19
N LEU A 97 -16.82 5.53 -9.99
CA LEU A 97 -18.10 4.84 -10.11
C LEU A 97 -17.98 3.68 -11.11
N PRO A 98 -18.94 2.74 -11.13
CA PRO A 98 -18.97 1.69 -12.15
C PRO A 98 -18.85 2.27 -13.56
N LYS A 99 -18.13 1.55 -14.42
CA LYS A 99 -17.94 1.91 -15.82
C LYS A 99 -19.30 1.99 -16.53
N GLU A 100 -19.53 3.08 -17.23
CA GLU A 100 -20.74 3.31 -18.02
C GLU A 100 -20.73 2.44 -19.30
N PRO A 101 -21.90 2.17 -19.92
CA PRO A 101 -21.99 1.38 -21.15
C PRO A 101 -21.17 1.94 -22.33
N ASP A 102 -20.94 3.26 -22.36
CA ASP A 102 -20.12 3.93 -23.38
C ASP A 102 -18.61 3.81 -23.12
N GLY A 103 -18.23 3.15 -22.03
CA GLY A 103 -16.86 2.87 -21.65
C GLY A 103 -16.23 3.91 -20.73
N LYS A 104 -16.94 4.98 -20.35
CA LYS A 104 -16.44 5.97 -19.40
C LYS A 104 -16.36 5.40 -17.99
N LEU A 105 -15.39 5.89 -17.22
CA LEU A 105 -15.23 5.58 -15.80
C LEU A 105 -15.39 6.89 -15.02
N PRO A 106 -16.61 7.22 -14.53
CA PRO A 106 -16.86 8.49 -13.87
C PRO A 106 -16.00 8.62 -12.61
N GLU A 107 -15.31 9.75 -12.49
CA GLU A 107 -14.48 10.11 -11.34
C GLU A 107 -15.26 11.07 -10.43
N VAL A 108 -15.24 10.80 -9.13
CA VAL A 108 -15.77 11.68 -8.09
C VAL A 108 -14.60 12.20 -7.27
N ALA A 109 -14.29 13.49 -7.42
CA ALA A 109 -13.26 14.19 -6.66
C ALA A 109 -13.88 14.99 -5.51
N GLN A 110 -13.29 14.90 -4.33
CA GLN A 110 -13.74 15.59 -3.13
C GLN A 110 -12.56 16.17 -2.36
N THR A 111 -12.75 17.34 -1.77
CA THR A 111 -11.76 17.97 -0.89
C THR A 111 -12.32 18.03 0.53
N HIS A 112 -11.55 17.50 1.48
CA HIS A 112 -11.91 17.45 2.89
C HIS A 112 -10.85 18.21 3.68
N VAL A 113 -11.26 19.14 4.54
CA VAL A 113 -10.35 19.72 5.53
C VAL A 113 -10.60 19.01 6.84
N VAL A 114 -9.67 18.14 7.24
CA VAL A 114 -9.79 17.31 8.44
C VAL A 114 -8.83 17.80 9.50
N GLU A 115 -9.24 17.72 10.76
CA GLU A 115 -8.38 17.99 11.90
C GLU A 115 -7.61 16.73 12.28
N VAL A 116 -6.33 16.86 12.60
CA VAL A 116 -5.50 15.76 13.11
C VAL A 116 -5.81 15.57 14.59
N PRO A 117 -6.37 14.42 15.00
CA PRO A 117 -6.60 14.13 16.41
C PRO A 117 -5.31 14.16 17.23
N GLU A 118 -5.44 14.17 18.55
CA GLU A 118 -4.30 14.04 19.44
C GLU A 118 -3.45 12.81 19.08
N TYR A 119 -2.14 12.98 19.14
CA TYR A 119 -1.23 11.91 18.79
C TYR A 119 -1.37 10.73 19.76
N ALA A 120 -1.44 9.51 19.23
CA ALA A 120 -1.75 8.32 20.03
C ALA A 120 -0.85 8.12 21.25
N ASP A 121 0.45 8.45 21.13
CA ASP A 121 1.43 8.37 22.22
C ASP A 121 1.98 9.76 22.62
N GLY A 122 1.26 10.85 22.31
CA GLY A 122 1.71 12.22 22.60
C GLY A 122 2.86 12.73 21.70
N LYS A 123 3.31 11.92 20.75
CA LYS A 123 4.33 12.26 19.72
C LYS A 123 3.79 11.96 18.32
N PRO A 124 4.19 12.69 17.27
CA PRO A 124 3.80 12.37 15.91
C PRO A 124 4.22 10.95 15.56
N GLY A 125 3.27 10.14 15.10
CA GLY A 125 3.53 8.88 14.42
C GLY A 125 3.24 9.00 12.93
N GLU A 126 3.23 7.87 12.24
CA GLU A 126 2.81 7.78 10.84
C GLU A 126 1.41 8.36 10.63
N LEU A 127 1.15 8.92 9.45
CA LEU A 127 -0.12 9.54 9.10
C LEU A 127 -0.99 8.58 8.28
N TRP A 128 -2.18 8.29 8.77
CA TRP A 128 -3.06 7.31 8.15
C TRP A 128 -4.29 8.01 7.57
N VAL A 129 -4.50 7.85 6.27
CA VAL A 129 -5.67 8.35 5.54
C VAL A 129 -6.66 7.22 5.40
N LEU A 130 -7.80 7.35 6.09
CA LEU A 130 -8.79 6.29 6.26
C LEU A 130 -10.03 6.64 5.45
N ARG A 131 -10.32 5.90 4.37
CA ARG A 131 -11.63 5.93 3.73
C ARG A 131 -12.57 4.99 4.46
N GLN A 132 -13.58 5.56 5.11
CA GLN A 132 -14.55 4.86 5.93
C GLN A 132 -15.57 4.08 5.08
N PRO A 133 -16.32 3.14 5.68
CA PRO A 133 -17.35 2.38 4.97
C PRO A 133 -18.43 3.25 4.31
N ASP A 134 -18.76 4.40 4.91
CA ASP A 134 -19.71 5.39 4.39
C ASP A 134 -19.12 6.32 3.31
N GLY A 135 -17.84 6.13 2.97
CA GLY A 135 -17.10 6.92 1.99
C GLY A 135 -16.47 8.20 2.55
N THR A 136 -16.69 8.53 3.83
CA THR A 136 -16.01 9.66 4.47
C THR A 136 -14.52 9.42 4.61
N VAL A 137 -13.73 10.49 4.63
CA VAL A 137 -12.28 10.40 4.83
C VAL A 137 -11.91 10.95 6.20
N LYS A 138 -11.14 10.18 6.96
CA LYS A 138 -10.58 10.57 8.25
C LYS A 138 -9.06 10.43 8.24
N ILE A 139 -8.42 11.10 9.20
CA ILE A 139 -6.97 11.00 9.42
C ILE A 139 -6.68 10.69 10.88
N VAL A 140 -5.65 9.88 11.13
CA VAL A 140 -5.03 9.71 12.44
C VAL A 140 -3.51 9.73 12.33
N SER A 141 -2.82 10.13 13.41
CA SER A 141 -1.36 9.98 13.54
C SER A 141 -1.04 8.91 14.58
N SER A 142 -0.35 7.85 14.17
CA SER A 142 -0.05 6.69 15.02
C SER A 142 1.10 5.85 14.47
N ASP A 143 1.93 5.33 15.38
CA ASP A 143 2.88 4.25 15.07
C ASP A 143 2.23 2.85 15.17
N TYR A 144 0.96 2.78 15.57
CA TYR A 144 0.21 1.54 15.68
C TYR A 144 -0.56 1.27 14.38
N GLN A 145 -0.66 0.00 14.00
CA GLN A 145 -1.45 -0.45 12.85
C GLN A 145 -2.93 -0.66 13.24
N PRO A 146 -3.87 -0.70 12.27
CA PRO A 146 -5.31 -0.81 12.54
C PRO A 146 -5.76 -1.95 13.45
N ASP A 147 -5.05 -3.06 13.48
CA ASP A 147 -5.32 -4.25 14.30
C ASP A 147 -4.69 -4.20 15.71
N HIS A 148 -3.90 -3.17 16.01
CA HIS A 148 -3.29 -3.00 17.31
C HIS A 148 -4.28 -2.41 18.34
N GLU A 149 -4.21 -2.86 19.60
CA GLU A 149 -5.14 -2.43 20.66
C GLU A 149 -5.15 -0.91 20.91
N LYS A 150 -3.98 -0.28 20.77
CA LYS A 150 -3.80 1.18 20.91
C LYS A 150 -4.08 1.99 19.64
N TRP A 151 -4.56 1.36 18.58
CA TRP A 151 -4.92 2.06 17.34
C TRP A 151 -5.93 3.18 17.63
N PRO A 152 -5.66 4.46 17.27
CA PRO A 152 -6.56 5.57 17.57
C PRO A 152 -7.73 5.70 16.58
N GLY A 153 -7.70 4.98 15.45
CA GLY A 153 -8.78 5.04 14.47
C GLY A 153 -10.09 4.45 15.00
N GLU A 154 -11.21 4.98 14.52
CA GLU A 154 -12.55 4.57 14.94
C GLU A 154 -12.86 3.12 14.54
N VAL A 155 -12.54 2.74 13.31
CA VAL A 155 -12.64 1.36 12.84
C VAL A 155 -11.42 0.58 13.32
N LYS A 156 -11.68 -0.49 14.08
CA LYS A 156 -10.66 -1.40 14.61
C LYS A 156 -10.46 -2.58 13.67
N GLY A 157 -9.22 -2.99 13.48
CA GLY A 157 -8.81 -4.05 12.57
C GLY A 157 -8.61 -3.58 11.13
N TRP A 158 -7.95 -4.42 10.34
CA TRP A 158 -7.80 -4.21 8.91
C TRP A 158 -9.15 -4.28 8.16
N PRO A 159 -9.26 -3.68 6.96
CA PRO A 159 -10.47 -3.77 6.16
C PRO A 159 -10.91 -5.23 5.92
N VAL A 160 -12.18 -5.51 6.23
CA VAL A 160 -12.81 -6.81 5.97
C VAL A 160 -13.72 -6.67 4.75
N PRO A 161 -13.53 -7.47 3.68
CA PRO A 161 -14.37 -7.38 2.51
C PRO A 161 -15.83 -7.72 2.78
N SER A 162 -16.75 -6.91 2.21
CA SER A 162 -18.19 -7.15 2.31
C SER A 162 -18.60 -8.47 1.63
N LEU A 163 -19.73 -9.04 2.05
CA LEU A 163 -20.26 -10.25 1.43
C LEU A 163 -20.54 -10.06 -0.07
N GLU A 164 -21.05 -8.89 -0.45
CA GLU A 164 -21.30 -8.52 -1.85
C GLU A 164 -20.00 -8.53 -2.65
N TYR A 165 -18.95 -7.85 -2.16
CA TYR A 165 -17.66 -7.84 -2.82
C TYR A 165 -17.08 -9.25 -2.94
N ARG A 166 -17.13 -10.07 -1.88
CA ARG A 166 -16.64 -11.45 -1.94
C ARG A 166 -17.38 -12.27 -3.00
N ARG A 167 -18.71 -12.09 -3.13
CA ARG A 167 -19.51 -12.76 -4.16
C ARG A 167 -19.16 -12.28 -5.56
N GLU A 168 -18.97 -10.99 -5.76
CA GLU A 168 -18.51 -10.41 -7.03
C GLU A 168 -17.16 -11.02 -7.44
N ARG A 169 -16.17 -11.01 -6.53
CA ARG A 169 -14.84 -11.58 -6.78
C ARG A 169 -14.90 -13.08 -7.06
N HIS A 170 -15.72 -13.80 -6.31
CA HIS A 170 -15.93 -15.23 -6.50
C HIS A 170 -16.51 -15.54 -7.89
N ALA A 171 -17.56 -14.83 -8.29
CA ALA A 171 -18.18 -14.98 -9.61
C ALA A 171 -17.17 -14.75 -10.75
N LEU A 172 -16.36 -13.68 -10.65
CA LEU A 172 -15.29 -13.39 -11.61
C LEU A 172 -14.25 -14.51 -11.67
N TYR A 173 -13.85 -15.08 -10.53
CA TYR A 173 -12.89 -16.18 -10.51
C TYR A 173 -13.45 -17.48 -11.06
N LEU A 174 -14.74 -17.74 -10.83
CA LEU A 174 -15.42 -18.89 -11.42
C LEU A 174 -15.53 -18.74 -12.94
N GLU A 175 -15.98 -17.59 -13.44
CA GLU A 175 -16.05 -17.30 -14.87
C GLU A 175 -14.68 -17.47 -15.55
N LEU A 176 -13.63 -16.93 -14.94
CA LEU A 176 -12.26 -17.10 -15.45
C LEU A 176 -11.85 -18.57 -15.51
N ALA A 177 -12.09 -19.33 -14.43
CA ALA A 177 -11.75 -20.75 -14.39
C ALA A 177 -12.53 -21.57 -15.44
N GLU A 178 -13.81 -21.25 -15.67
CA GLU A 178 -14.62 -21.90 -16.70
C GLU A 178 -14.15 -21.54 -18.12
N SER A 179 -13.73 -20.29 -18.33
CA SER A 179 -13.12 -19.82 -19.57
C SER A 179 -11.79 -20.54 -19.86
N ASP A 180 -10.97 -20.77 -18.83
CA ASP A 180 -9.72 -21.54 -18.93
C ASP A 180 -10.00 -22.99 -19.36
N VAL A 181 -10.98 -23.65 -18.72
CA VAL A 181 -11.41 -25.03 -19.11
C VAL A 181 -11.81 -25.07 -20.58
N LYS A 182 -12.64 -24.12 -21.03
CA LYS A 182 -13.09 -24.05 -22.43
C LYS A 182 -11.92 -23.82 -23.38
N SER A 183 -11.00 -22.94 -23.03
CA SER A 183 -9.83 -22.61 -23.84
C SER A 183 -8.90 -23.82 -24.00
N VAL A 184 -8.61 -24.55 -22.92
CA VAL A 184 -7.74 -25.73 -22.97
C VAL A 184 -8.41 -26.89 -23.72
N LYS A 185 -9.72 -27.13 -23.54
CA LYS A 185 -10.46 -28.11 -24.35
C LYS A 185 -10.35 -27.82 -25.84
N ARG A 186 -10.40 -26.54 -26.23
CA ARG A 186 -10.20 -26.13 -27.61
C ARG A 186 -8.77 -26.43 -28.08
N LEU A 187 -7.74 -26.12 -27.29
CA LEU A 187 -6.35 -26.43 -27.64
C LEU A 187 -6.12 -27.94 -27.85
N LEU A 188 -6.69 -28.79 -26.99
CA LEU A 188 -6.64 -30.25 -27.16
C LEU A 188 -7.34 -30.70 -28.43
N SER A 189 -8.53 -30.17 -28.71
CA SER A 189 -9.28 -30.46 -29.94
C SER A 189 -8.50 -30.02 -31.19
N ASP A 190 -7.94 -28.82 -31.18
CA ASP A 190 -7.17 -28.28 -32.31
C ASP A 190 -5.89 -29.10 -32.54
N LEU A 191 -5.20 -29.53 -31.46
CA LEU A 191 -4.04 -30.41 -31.53
C LEU A 191 -4.38 -31.78 -32.14
N GLN A 192 -5.57 -32.33 -31.85
CA GLN A 192 -6.02 -33.59 -32.42
C GLN A 192 -6.43 -33.45 -33.90
N GLN A 193 -7.10 -32.36 -34.26
CA GLN A 193 -7.63 -32.15 -35.61
C GLN A 193 -6.56 -31.72 -36.62
N ASP A 194 -5.67 -30.81 -36.22
CA ASP A 194 -4.57 -30.31 -37.04
C ASP A 194 -3.30 -30.19 -36.19
N PRO A 195 -2.60 -31.31 -35.97
CA PRO A 195 -1.40 -31.31 -35.13
C PRO A 195 -0.31 -30.40 -35.68
N ALA A 196 -0.11 -30.36 -37.00
CA ALA A 196 0.97 -29.60 -37.62
C ALA A 196 0.78 -28.09 -37.42
N LYS A 197 -0.44 -27.59 -37.61
CA LYS A 197 -0.75 -26.18 -37.34
C LYS A 197 -0.64 -25.84 -35.86
N SER A 198 -1.18 -26.71 -34.99
CA SER A 198 -1.20 -26.47 -33.55
C SER A 198 0.20 -26.45 -32.94
N THR A 199 1.07 -27.40 -33.31
CA THR A 199 2.45 -27.41 -32.84
C THR A 199 3.25 -26.25 -33.41
N ALA A 200 3.04 -25.85 -34.67
CA ALA A 200 3.68 -24.66 -35.25
C ALA A 200 3.31 -23.38 -34.50
N LEU A 201 2.01 -23.15 -34.23
CA LEU A 201 1.55 -21.98 -33.48
C LEU A 201 2.11 -21.95 -32.04
N SER A 202 2.07 -23.10 -31.35
CA SER A 202 2.60 -23.23 -30.00
C SER A 202 4.11 -22.98 -29.96
N TRP A 203 4.86 -23.50 -30.93
CA TRP A 203 6.29 -23.28 -31.07
C TRP A 203 6.64 -21.81 -31.23
N GLU A 204 5.92 -21.08 -32.09
CA GLU A 204 6.14 -19.64 -32.30
C GLU A 204 5.89 -18.82 -31.02
N LEU A 205 4.81 -19.13 -30.30
CA LEU A 205 4.49 -18.48 -29.02
C LEU A 205 5.58 -18.76 -27.97
N ARG A 206 6.00 -20.03 -27.82
CA ARG A 206 7.05 -20.41 -26.87
C ARG A 206 8.40 -19.82 -27.24
N ARG A 207 8.76 -19.77 -28.51
CA ARG A 207 10.01 -19.12 -28.93
C ARG A 207 10.06 -17.65 -28.49
N LYS A 208 8.91 -16.98 -28.47
CA LYS A 208 8.80 -15.58 -28.04
C LYS A 208 8.78 -15.39 -26.53
N TYR A 209 8.04 -16.23 -25.80
CA TYR A 209 7.74 -15.99 -24.38
C TYR A 209 8.41 -16.99 -23.42
N SER A 210 8.79 -18.17 -23.88
CA SER A 210 9.31 -19.28 -23.07
C SER A 210 10.33 -20.13 -23.85
N PRO A 211 11.42 -19.54 -24.40
CA PRO A 211 12.32 -20.27 -25.31
C PRO A 211 13.07 -21.43 -24.64
N LEU A 212 13.22 -21.40 -23.32
CA LEU A 212 13.87 -22.48 -22.55
C LEU A 212 13.10 -23.80 -22.65
N ASP A 213 11.77 -23.75 -22.80
CA ASP A 213 10.92 -24.94 -22.97
C ASP A 213 11.25 -25.70 -24.26
N LEU A 214 11.84 -25.02 -25.25
CA LEU A 214 12.09 -25.59 -26.57
C LEU A 214 13.44 -26.32 -26.67
N THR A 215 14.32 -26.17 -25.67
CA THR A 215 15.71 -26.67 -25.71
C THR A 215 15.83 -28.19 -25.88
N SER A 216 14.80 -28.94 -25.50
CA SER A 216 14.76 -30.41 -25.58
C SER A 216 14.15 -30.94 -26.87
N PHE A 217 13.78 -30.08 -27.81
CA PHE A 217 13.04 -30.44 -29.02
C PHE A 217 13.76 -29.95 -30.28
N SER A 218 13.64 -30.72 -31.36
CA SER A 218 14.29 -30.43 -32.65
C SER A 218 13.52 -29.42 -33.52
N GLY A 219 12.26 -29.15 -33.21
CA GLY A 219 11.41 -28.23 -33.97
C GLY A 219 9.92 -28.41 -33.71
N PRO A 220 9.05 -27.60 -34.35
CA PRO A 220 7.60 -27.69 -34.21
C PRO A 220 7.02 -29.02 -34.71
N SER A 221 7.71 -29.70 -35.63
CA SER A 221 7.29 -31.00 -36.17
C SER A 221 7.84 -32.19 -35.38
N ASP A 222 8.58 -31.96 -34.29
CA ASP A 222 9.13 -33.03 -33.45
C ASP A 222 8.00 -33.80 -32.75
N PRO A 223 7.88 -35.13 -32.94
CA PRO A 223 6.85 -35.92 -32.26
C PRO A 223 6.91 -35.81 -30.74
N LYS A 224 8.11 -35.68 -30.15
CA LYS A 224 8.27 -35.49 -28.70
C LYS A 224 7.71 -34.15 -28.22
N PHE A 225 7.79 -33.11 -29.05
CA PHE A 225 7.20 -31.81 -28.75
C PHE A 225 5.68 -31.88 -28.77
N ARG A 226 5.09 -32.57 -29.76
CA ARG A 226 3.64 -32.81 -29.82
C ARG A 226 3.15 -33.57 -28.59
N ASP A 227 3.80 -34.67 -28.24
CA ASP A 227 3.39 -35.51 -27.11
C ASP A 227 3.54 -34.76 -25.77
N TRP A 228 4.58 -33.92 -25.66
CA TRP A 228 4.75 -33.02 -24.53
C TRP A 228 3.64 -31.96 -24.45
N LEU A 229 3.29 -31.30 -25.56
CA LEU A 229 2.20 -30.32 -25.61
C LEU A 229 0.85 -30.95 -25.23
N GLN A 230 0.57 -32.15 -25.72
CA GLN A 230 -0.65 -32.88 -25.36
C GLN A 230 -0.71 -33.08 -23.84
N LYS A 231 0.37 -33.59 -23.24
CA LYS A 231 0.44 -33.81 -21.79
C LYS A 231 0.28 -32.52 -21.00
N GLU A 232 0.89 -31.43 -21.45
CA GLU A 232 0.77 -30.13 -20.80
C GLU A 232 -0.66 -29.60 -20.86
N TYR A 233 -1.33 -29.70 -22.01
CA TYR A 233 -2.73 -29.30 -22.14
C TYR A 233 -3.66 -30.18 -21.30
N GLU A 234 -3.43 -31.49 -21.24
CA GLU A 234 -4.19 -32.39 -20.36
C GLU A 234 -4.02 -32.03 -18.87
N GLN A 235 -2.79 -31.73 -18.44
CA GLN A 235 -2.50 -31.27 -17.08
C GLN A 235 -3.16 -29.93 -16.77
N SER A 236 -3.09 -28.98 -17.71
CA SER A 236 -3.72 -27.66 -17.59
C SER A 236 -5.24 -27.77 -17.53
N LEU A 237 -5.84 -28.69 -18.30
CA LEU A 237 -7.26 -28.97 -18.28
C LEU A 237 -7.67 -29.49 -16.90
N GLN A 238 -6.98 -30.51 -16.39
CA GLN A 238 -7.26 -31.08 -15.07
C GLN A 238 -7.15 -30.03 -13.97
N ALA A 239 -6.10 -29.20 -13.99
CA ALA A 239 -5.90 -28.13 -13.02
C ALA A 239 -7.05 -27.10 -13.06
N SER A 240 -7.45 -26.70 -14.27
CA SER A 240 -8.54 -25.74 -14.49
C SER A 240 -9.90 -26.29 -14.07
N GLU A 241 -10.21 -27.56 -14.39
CA GLU A 241 -11.45 -28.22 -13.99
C GLU A 241 -11.54 -28.36 -12.46
N ASN A 242 -10.45 -28.76 -11.80
CA ASN A 242 -10.38 -28.82 -10.34
C ASN A 242 -10.55 -27.44 -9.69
N LYS A 243 -10.00 -26.38 -10.30
CA LYS A 243 -10.19 -25.01 -9.82
C LYS A 243 -11.65 -24.58 -9.93
N ALA A 244 -12.29 -24.82 -11.08
CA ALA A 244 -13.70 -24.51 -11.29
C ALA A 244 -14.61 -25.28 -10.33
N LEU A 245 -14.35 -26.58 -10.12
CA LEU A 245 -15.09 -27.41 -9.16
C LEU A 245 -15.01 -26.84 -7.73
N ARG A 246 -13.79 -26.59 -7.24
CA ARG A 246 -13.59 -26.01 -5.89
C ARG A 246 -14.31 -24.68 -5.71
N LEU A 247 -14.30 -23.83 -6.73
CA LEU A 247 -15.01 -22.54 -6.69
C LEU A 247 -16.52 -22.74 -6.65
N ARG A 248 -17.10 -23.68 -7.41
CA ARG A 248 -18.54 -23.96 -7.35
C ARG A 248 -18.96 -24.50 -5.97
N GLU A 249 -18.16 -25.37 -5.39
CA GLU A 249 -18.44 -25.97 -4.08
C GLU A 249 -18.31 -24.95 -2.94
N SER A 250 -17.40 -23.97 -3.06
CA SER A 250 -17.20 -22.94 -2.03
C SER A 250 -18.32 -21.89 -1.96
N GLN A 251 -19.40 -22.02 -2.74
CA GLN A 251 -20.60 -21.17 -2.63
C GLN A 251 -21.67 -21.72 -1.68
N GLN A 252 -21.53 -22.96 -1.21
CA GLN A 252 -22.42 -23.58 -0.23
C GLN A 252 -22.05 -23.14 1.20
#